data_AF-A0A8B9ZRR9-F1
#
_entry.id   AF-A0A8B9ZRR9-F1
#
_cell.length_a   1.000
_cell.length_b   1.000
_cell.length_c   1.000
_cell.angle_alpha   90.00
_cell.angle_beta   90.00
_cell.angle_gamma   90.00
#
_symmetry.space_group_name_H-M   'P 1'
#
loop_
_entity.id
_entity.type
_entity.pdbx_description
1 polymer ?
#
loop_
_entity_poly.entity_id
_entity_poly.type
_entity_poly.pdbx_seq_one_letter_code
_entity_poly.pdbx_strand_id
1 'polypeptide(L)'
;MQIHQKRFLPQGSEQSRLRQESNRMRLLLLLAALYGGVTGSIVLQKMYGRITSPDFPNTYPNHKERIWNITVPKGYSIRIYFTHFNLELSYLCEYDYVKLSSGGKTLATLCGKDSTDTEEAPGNKTYLSTDNTLTVVFRSDYSNEKPFTGFEAFYAAEGKSPAPLVLGETQLWWGWCFPGLSQTLTPGVR
;
A
#
# COMPACT_ATOMS: atom_id res chain seq x y z
N MET A 1 -75.47 -35.57 -0.04
CA MET A 1 -74.07 -35.92 0.26
C MET A 1 -73.18 -35.25 -0.78
N GLN A 2 -72.44 -34.20 -0.40
CA GLN A 2 -71.48 -33.50 -1.27
C GLN A 2 -70.06 -33.88 -0.83
N ILE A 3 -69.28 -34.43 -1.75
CA ILE A 3 -67.91 -34.88 -1.53
C ILE A 3 -66.99 -33.70 -1.84
N HIS A 4 -66.37 -33.10 -0.84
CA HIS A 4 -65.34 -32.09 -1.04
C HIS A 4 -63.99 -32.74 -1.35
N GLN A 5 -63.58 -32.64 -2.62
CA GLN A 5 -62.27 -33.08 -3.08
C GLN A 5 -61.20 -32.05 -2.66
N LYS A 6 -60.33 -32.40 -1.71
CA LYS A 6 -59.16 -31.57 -1.36
C LYS A 6 -58.13 -31.68 -2.49
N ARG A 7 -57.95 -30.58 -3.24
CA ARG A 7 -56.85 -30.40 -4.19
C ARG A 7 -55.53 -30.31 -3.43
N PHE A 8 -54.69 -31.35 -3.54
CA PHE A 8 -53.28 -31.27 -3.17
C PHE A 8 -52.50 -30.57 -4.29
N LEU A 9 -51.78 -29.50 -3.96
CA LEU A 9 -50.88 -28.80 -4.89
C LEU A 9 -49.58 -29.60 -5.07
N PRO A 10 -49.00 -29.68 -6.27
CA PRO A 10 -47.83 -30.53 -6.54
C PRO A 10 -46.54 -29.87 -6.02
N GLN A 11 -45.92 -30.46 -4.99
CA GLN A 11 -44.63 -30.03 -4.41
C GLN A 11 -43.43 -30.10 -5.38
N GLY A 12 -43.56 -30.83 -6.51
CA GLY A 12 -42.46 -31.02 -7.47
C GLY A 12 -42.04 -29.76 -8.24
N SER A 13 -42.93 -28.76 -8.36
CA SER A 13 -42.64 -27.52 -9.11
C SER A 13 -41.73 -26.57 -8.33
N GLU A 14 -41.85 -26.52 -7.00
CA GLU A 14 -41.03 -25.65 -6.16
C GLU A 14 -39.61 -26.19 -6.03
N GLN A 15 -39.44 -27.51 -5.84
CA GLN A 15 -38.12 -28.11 -5.69
C GLN A 15 -37.30 -28.08 -7.00
N SER A 16 -37.96 -28.25 -8.15
CA SER A 16 -37.35 -28.09 -9.46
C SER A 16 -36.98 -26.63 -9.75
N ARG A 17 -37.84 -25.67 -9.37
CA ARG A 17 -37.54 -24.23 -9.42
C ARG A 17 -36.35 -23.89 -8.53
N LEU A 18 -36.28 -24.38 -7.29
CA LEU A 18 -35.15 -24.13 -6.38
C LEU A 18 -33.84 -24.73 -6.91
N ARG A 19 -33.88 -25.92 -7.52
CA ARG A 19 -32.72 -26.53 -8.19
C ARG A 19 -32.30 -25.71 -9.41
N GLN A 20 -33.24 -25.18 -10.18
CA GLN A 20 -32.95 -24.35 -11.35
C GLN A 20 -32.39 -22.99 -10.94
N GLU A 21 -32.92 -22.35 -9.90
CA GLU A 21 -32.39 -21.12 -9.30
C GLU A 21 -30.99 -21.35 -8.72
N SER A 22 -30.75 -22.47 -8.03
CA SER A 22 -29.42 -22.85 -7.54
C SER A 22 -28.42 -23.06 -8.69
N ASN A 23 -28.84 -23.74 -9.76
CA ASN A 23 -28.01 -23.96 -10.94
C ASN A 23 -27.72 -22.65 -11.69
N ARG A 24 -28.70 -21.74 -11.78
CA ARG A 24 -28.52 -20.39 -12.33
C ARG A 24 -27.56 -19.56 -11.48
N MET A 25 -27.68 -19.61 -10.16
CA MET A 25 -26.79 -18.89 -9.25
C MET A 25 -25.36 -19.47 -9.28
N ARG A 26 -25.21 -20.80 -9.38
CA ARG A 26 -23.91 -21.46 -9.60
C ARG A 26 -23.30 -21.08 -10.94
N LEU A 27 -24.10 -21.03 -12.01
CA LEU A 27 -23.64 -20.60 -13.33
C LEU A 27 -23.24 -19.12 -13.33
N LEU A 28 -24.01 -18.25 -12.66
CA LEU A 28 -23.65 -16.83 -12.51
C LEU A 28 -22.38 -16.64 -11.69
N LEU A 29 -22.16 -17.44 -10.63
CA LEU A 29 -20.92 -17.41 -9.85
C LEU A 29 -19.72 -17.95 -10.67
N LEU A 30 -19.92 -18.99 -11.48
CA LEU A 30 -18.89 -19.49 -12.39
C LEU A 30 -18.58 -18.48 -13.50
N LEU A 31 -19.59 -17.84 -14.10
CA LEU A 31 -19.40 -16.77 -15.08
C LEU A 31 -18.73 -15.55 -14.44
N ALA A 32 -19.07 -15.19 -13.20
CA ALA A 32 -18.39 -14.14 -12.45
C ALA A 32 -16.94 -14.52 -12.10
N ALA A 33 -16.61 -15.80 -11.88
CA ALA A 33 -15.24 -16.26 -11.73
C ALA A 33 -14.47 -16.30 -13.07
N LEU A 34 -15.18 -16.48 -14.19
CA LEU A 34 -14.61 -16.50 -15.55
C LEU A 34 -14.47 -15.09 -16.16
N TYR A 35 -15.27 -14.11 -15.72
CA TYR A 35 -15.28 -12.73 -16.25
C TYR A 35 -14.92 -11.66 -15.21
N GLY A 36 -14.90 -11.99 -13.92
CA GLY A 36 -14.45 -11.11 -12.86
C GLY A 36 -12.95 -11.23 -12.70
N GLY A 37 -12.21 -10.26 -13.23
CA GLY A 37 -10.86 -10.01 -12.77
C GLY A 37 -10.91 -9.63 -11.30
N VAL A 38 -10.85 -10.62 -10.40
CA VAL A 38 -10.62 -10.35 -8.98
C VAL A 38 -9.24 -9.71 -8.92
N THR A 39 -9.20 -8.39 -8.76
CA THR A 39 -7.98 -7.65 -8.45
C THR A 39 -7.56 -8.08 -7.04
N GLY A 40 -6.82 -9.18 -6.98
CA GLY A 40 -6.37 -9.79 -5.75
C GLY A 40 -5.49 -8.81 -4.99
N SER A 41 -6.04 -8.23 -3.92
CA SER A 41 -5.28 -7.42 -2.99
C SER A 41 -4.44 -8.34 -2.11
N ILE A 42 -3.14 -8.07 -2.05
CA ILE A 42 -2.19 -8.80 -1.21
C ILE A 42 -2.12 -8.09 0.14
N VAL A 43 -2.44 -8.80 1.22
CA VAL A 43 -2.35 -8.26 2.58
C VAL A 43 -1.00 -8.65 3.19
N LEU A 44 -0.22 -7.65 3.62
CA LEU A 44 1.10 -7.84 4.21
C LEU A 44 1.09 -7.36 5.67
N GLN A 45 1.14 -8.30 6.61
CA GLN A 45 1.18 -8.04 8.05
C GLN A 45 2.57 -8.33 8.62
N LYS A 46 3.59 -7.65 8.09
CA LYS A 46 4.99 -7.83 8.49
C LYS A 46 5.61 -6.48 8.83
N MET A 47 6.52 -6.47 9.80
CA MET A 47 7.26 -5.25 10.21
C MET A 47 8.17 -4.69 9.12
N TYR A 48 8.55 -5.50 8.14
CA TYR A 48 9.29 -5.05 6.97
C TYR A 48 9.01 -6.01 5.81
N GLY A 49 9.37 -5.59 4.61
CA GLY A 49 9.23 -6.44 3.43
C GLY A 49 9.74 -5.78 2.17
N ARG A 50 9.63 -6.55 1.09
CA ARG A 50 10.00 -6.18 -0.26
C ARG A 50 8.80 -6.40 -1.17
N ILE A 51 8.51 -5.44 -2.03
CA ILE A 51 7.47 -5.51 -3.05
C ILE A 51 8.06 -5.14 -4.41
N THR A 52 7.56 -5.77 -5.46
CA THR A 52 8.03 -5.54 -6.83
C THR A 52 6.86 -5.51 -7.79
N SER A 53 7.03 -4.85 -8.94
CA SER A 53 6.14 -5.03 -10.08
C SER A 53 6.10 -6.50 -10.52
N PRO A 54 5.03 -6.92 -11.22
CA PRO A 54 4.98 -8.23 -11.86
C PRO A 54 6.22 -8.45 -12.74
N ASP A 55 6.76 -9.68 -12.71
CA ASP A 55 7.86 -10.17 -13.54
C ASP A 55 9.23 -9.48 -13.34
N PHE A 56 9.35 -8.54 -12.40
CA PHE A 56 10.62 -7.90 -12.04
C PHE A 56 11.75 -8.93 -11.81
N PRO A 57 12.95 -8.75 -12.38
CA PRO A 57 13.46 -7.53 -13.05
C PRO A 57 13.14 -7.43 -14.55
N ASN A 58 12.31 -8.33 -15.09
CA ASN A 58 11.88 -8.26 -16.48
C ASN A 58 10.80 -7.18 -16.69
N THR A 59 10.46 -6.94 -17.95
CA THR A 59 9.41 -6.00 -18.33
C THR A 59 8.06 -6.41 -17.74
N TYR A 60 7.35 -5.46 -17.12
CA TYR A 60 6.02 -5.74 -16.60
C TYR A 60 4.99 -5.89 -17.74
N PRO A 61 3.94 -6.71 -17.58
CA PRO A 61 2.89 -6.84 -18.58
C PRO A 61 1.96 -5.62 -18.58
N ASN A 62 1.36 -5.33 -19.73
CA ASN A 62 0.24 -4.39 -19.85
C ASN A 62 -1.00 -4.93 -19.12
N HIS A 63 -1.94 -4.04 -18.80
CA HIS A 63 -3.23 -4.32 -18.17
C HIS A 63 -3.12 -5.06 -16.85
N LYS A 64 -2.14 -4.69 -16.02
CA LYS A 64 -1.97 -5.27 -14.70
C LYS A 64 -2.30 -4.27 -13.63
N GLU A 65 -3.04 -4.75 -12.64
CA GLU A 65 -3.24 -4.04 -11.38
C GLU A 65 -2.78 -4.94 -10.24
N ARG A 66 -1.94 -4.39 -9.37
CA ARG A 66 -1.46 -5.04 -8.16
C ARG A 66 -1.66 -4.10 -6.99
N ILE A 67 -2.28 -4.61 -5.93
CA ILE A 67 -2.59 -3.86 -4.72
C ILE A 67 -1.92 -4.57 -3.55
N TRP A 68 -1.07 -3.85 -2.82
CA TRP A 68 -0.48 -4.30 -1.57
C TRP A 68 -1.05 -3.47 -0.42
N ASN A 69 -1.71 -4.13 0.51
CA ASN A 69 -2.22 -3.54 1.76
C ASN A 69 -1.28 -3.94 2.89
N ILE A 70 -0.38 -3.03 3.25
CA ILE A 70 0.61 -3.24 4.29
C ILE A 70 0.03 -2.74 5.61
N THR A 71 0.08 -3.57 6.65
CA THR A 71 -0.38 -3.22 8.00
C THR A 71 0.67 -3.61 9.01
N VAL A 72 1.06 -2.65 9.86
CA VAL A 72 1.96 -2.86 11.00
C VAL A 72 1.17 -2.67 12.30
N PRO A 73 1.69 -3.11 13.47
CA PRO A 73 1.03 -2.87 14.74
C PRO A 73 0.76 -1.38 15.00
N LYS A 74 -0.26 -1.09 15.81
CA LYS A 74 -0.53 0.29 16.27
C LYS A 74 0.69 0.84 17.02
N GLY A 75 0.91 2.15 16.90
CA GLY A 75 2.10 2.82 17.43
C GLY A 75 3.28 2.84 16.46
N TYR A 76 3.15 2.24 15.28
CA TYR A 76 4.13 2.33 14.19
C TYR A 76 3.55 3.07 12.98
N SER A 77 4.43 3.69 12.20
CA SER A 77 4.19 4.09 10.80
C SER A 77 5.00 3.18 9.87
N ILE A 78 4.76 3.28 8.57
CA ILE A 78 5.40 2.48 7.53
C ILE A 78 6.21 3.43 6.67
N ARG A 79 7.52 3.22 6.68
CA ARG A 79 8.48 3.90 5.81
C ARG A 79 8.67 3.04 4.56
N ILE A 80 8.57 3.63 3.37
CA ILE A 80 8.82 2.94 2.09
C ILE A 80 9.76 3.77 1.21
N TYR A 81 10.65 3.09 0.50
CA TYR A 81 11.56 3.67 -0.48
C TYR A 81 11.75 2.71 -1.66
N PHE A 82 12.16 3.25 -2.80
CA PHE A 82 12.38 2.50 -4.03
C PHE A 82 13.88 2.34 -4.27
N THR A 83 14.29 1.14 -4.64
CA THR A 83 15.67 0.82 -5.04
C THR A 83 15.81 0.75 -6.56
N HIS A 84 14.69 0.57 -7.26
CA HIS A 84 14.61 0.60 -8.71
C HIS A 84 13.26 1.16 -9.13
N PHE A 85 13.24 2.10 -10.08
CA PHE A 85 12.02 2.62 -10.66
C PHE A 85 12.17 2.95 -12.15
N ASN A 86 11.38 2.27 -12.98
CA ASN A 86 11.39 2.41 -14.43
C ASN A 86 10.01 2.03 -14.99
N LEU A 87 9.11 3.02 -15.04
CA LEU A 87 7.76 2.96 -15.58
C LEU A 87 7.64 3.91 -16.77
N GLU A 88 6.55 3.77 -17.53
CA GLU A 88 6.17 4.77 -18.53
C GLU A 88 5.94 6.14 -17.87
N LEU A 89 6.38 7.21 -18.55
CA LEU A 89 6.15 8.58 -18.11
C LEU A 89 4.92 9.13 -18.82
N SER A 90 3.99 9.70 -18.07
CA SER A 90 2.83 10.40 -18.62
C SER A 90 2.46 11.61 -17.76
N TYR A 91 1.70 12.55 -18.32
CA TYR A 91 1.24 13.71 -17.58
C TYR A 91 0.39 13.28 -16.37
N LEU A 92 0.75 13.75 -15.18
CA LEU A 92 0.13 13.37 -13.90
C LEU A 92 0.10 11.85 -13.63
N CYS A 93 0.95 11.07 -14.30
CA CYS A 93 1.02 9.61 -14.18
C CYS A 93 -0.31 8.89 -14.45
N GLU A 94 -1.05 9.34 -15.47
CA GLU A 94 -2.36 8.78 -15.84
C GLU A 94 -2.31 7.40 -16.54
N TYR A 95 -1.18 7.02 -17.14
CA TYR A 95 -0.99 5.72 -17.81
C TYR A 95 -0.53 4.67 -16.80
N ASP A 96 0.79 4.51 -16.69
CA ASP A 96 1.41 3.60 -15.73
C ASP A 96 1.83 4.33 -14.47
N TYR A 97 1.51 3.75 -13.31
CA TYR A 97 1.85 4.39 -12.04
C TYR A 97 2.00 3.45 -10.86
N VAL A 98 2.73 3.95 -9.86
CA VAL A 98 2.67 3.47 -8.48
C VAL A 98 2.03 4.55 -7.60
N LYS A 99 0.88 4.24 -7.02
CA LYS A 99 0.16 5.13 -6.09
C LYS A 99 0.34 4.65 -4.65
N LEU A 100 0.76 5.57 -3.80
CA LEU A 100 0.92 5.36 -2.36
C LEU A 100 -0.22 6.06 -1.61
N SER A 101 -0.90 5.37 -0.71
CA SER A 101 -2.01 5.93 0.06
C SER A 101 -2.00 5.46 1.52
N SER A 102 -2.30 6.36 2.45
CA SER A 102 -2.36 6.07 3.88
C SER A 102 -3.38 6.98 4.56
N GLY A 103 -4.15 6.45 5.51
CA GLY A 103 -5.12 7.22 6.28
C GLY A 103 -6.16 7.96 5.42
N GLY A 104 -6.56 7.36 4.30
CA GLY A 104 -7.52 7.93 3.36
C GLY A 104 -6.97 9.06 2.46
N LYS A 105 -5.66 9.32 2.48
CA LYS A 105 -5.01 10.33 1.62
C LYS A 105 -3.98 9.68 0.69
N THR A 106 -3.87 10.22 -0.52
CA THR A 106 -2.76 9.90 -1.43
C THR A 106 -1.49 10.59 -0.94
N LEU A 107 -0.42 9.82 -0.76
CA LEU A 107 0.90 10.34 -0.39
C LEU A 107 1.69 10.74 -1.64
N ALA A 108 1.60 9.92 -2.70
CA ALA A 108 2.23 10.17 -3.99
C ALA A 108 1.60 9.31 -5.09
N THR A 109 1.68 9.79 -6.32
CA THR A 109 1.48 9.03 -7.55
C THR A 109 2.77 9.16 -8.35
N LEU A 110 3.41 8.04 -8.68
CA LEU A 110 4.77 7.98 -9.20
C LEU A 110 4.78 7.30 -10.56
N CYS A 111 5.55 7.84 -11.49
CA CYS A 111 5.77 7.29 -12.84
C CYS A 111 7.13 7.76 -13.39
N GLY A 112 7.46 7.35 -14.61
CA GLY A 112 8.76 7.66 -15.22
C GLY A 112 9.91 6.80 -14.68
N LYS A 113 11.13 7.31 -14.81
CA LYS A 113 12.37 6.52 -14.62
C LYS A 113 13.40 7.29 -13.81
N ASP A 114 14.03 6.61 -12.85
CA ASP A 114 15.06 7.23 -11.99
C ASP A 114 16.24 7.80 -12.78
N SER A 115 16.63 7.17 -13.90
CA SER A 115 17.76 7.63 -14.71
C SER A 115 17.51 8.94 -15.48
N THR A 116 16.25 9.37 -15.59
CA THR A 116 15.87 10.59 -16.32
C THR A 116 15.59 11.78 -15.42
N ASP A 117 15.72 11.61 -14.09
CA ASP A 117 15.49 12.65 -13.08
C ASP A 117 14.17 13.42 -13.28
N THR A 118 13.12 12.70 -13.64
CA THR A 118 11.77 13.25 -13.78
C THR A 118 11.19 13.53 -12.41
N GLU A 119 10.51 14.67 -12.22
CA GLU A 119 9.94 15.05 -10.92
C GLU A 119 8.94 14.02 -10.36
N GLU A 120 8.30 13.24 -11.25
CA GLU A 120 7.34 12.19 -10.91
C GLU A 120 7.98 10.88 -10.42
N ALA A 121 9.26 10.66 -10.70
CA ALA A 121 9.98 9.48 -10.23
C ALA A 121 10.33 9.64 -8.75
N PRO A 122 10.39 8.54 -7.96
CA PRO A 122 10.70 8.63 -6.54
C PRO A 122 12.15 9.06 -6.27
N GLY A 123 13.10 8.70 -7.13
CA GLY A 123 14.53 8.91 -6.88
C GLY A 123 14.92 8.36 -5.51
N ASN A 124 15.66 9.17 -4.73
CA ASN A 124 16.08 8.81 -3.36
C ASN A 124 15.05 9.17 -2.28
N LYS A 125 13.83 9.58 -2.66
CA LYS A 125 12.80 10.00 -1.71
C LYS A 125 12.24 8.82 -0.94
N THR A 126 12.03 9.04 0.35
CA THR A 126 11.34 8.10 1.24
C THR A 126 9.95 8.64 1.56
N TYR A 127 8.96 7.77 1.59
CA TYR A 127 7.58 8.10 1.95
C TYR A 127 7.24 7.47 3.29
N LEU A 128 6.53 8.22 4.13
CA LEU A 128 6.10 7.78 5.44
C LEU A 128 4.57 7.74 5.49
N SER A 129 4.01 6.64 5.96
CA SER A 129 2.57 6.53 6.18
C SER A 129 2.13 7.41 7.35
N THR A 130 0.93 7.96 7.21
CA THR A 130 0.26 8.76 8.26
C THR A 130 -0.27 7.88 9.39
N ASP A 131 -0.61 6.62 9.09
CA ASP A 131 -1.14 5.65 10.05
C ASP A 131 -0.35 4.33 10.03
N ASN A 132 -0.80 3.30 10.74
CA ASN A 132 -0.20 1.96 10.74
C ASN A 132 -0.54 1.13 9.49
N THR A 133 -1.09 1.76 8.45
CA THR A 133 -1.50 1.13 7.19
C THR A 133 -0.94 1.89 5.99
N LEU A 134 -0.46 1.18 4.98
CA LEU A 134 -0.01 1.74 3.71
C LEU A 134 -0.55 0.88 2.57
N THR A 135 -1.27 1.51 1.64
CA THR A 135 -1.72 0.88 0.40
C THR A 135 -0.81 1.32 -0.73
N VAL A 136 -0.25 0.34 -1.44
CA VAL A 136 0.54 0.54 -2.66
C VAL A 136 -0.24 -0.06 -3.82
N VAL A 137 -0.50 0.74 -4.85
CA VAL A 137 -1.17 0.29 -6.08
C VAL A 137 -0.22 0.47 -7.24
N PHE A 138 0.11 -0.62 -7.93
CA PHE A 138 0.73 -0.58 -9.24
C PHE A 138 -0.34 -0.81 -10.30
N ARG A 139 -0.36 0.04 -11.32
CA ARG A 139 -1.23 -0.10 -12.49
C ARG A 139 -0.41 0.08 -13.76
N SER A 140 -0.62 -0.82 -14.72
CA SER A 140 -0.22 -0.64 -16.11
C SER A 140 -1.43 -0.53 -17.03
N ASP A 141 -1.33 0.32 -18.04
CA ASP A 141 -2.37 0.62 -19.01
C ASP A 141 -2.42 -0.43 -20.14
N TYR A 142 -2.96 -0.11 -21.32
CA TYR A 142 -3.08 -1.10 -22.41
C TYR A 142 -1.80 -1.30 -23.23
N SER A 143 -0.86 -0.37 -23.18
CA SER A 143 0.27 -0.33 -24.10
C SER A 143 1.50 0.28 -23.44
N ASN A 144 2.57 -0.50 -23.35
CA ASN A 144 3.89 0.05 -23.13
C ASN A 144 4.52 0.46 -24.47
N GLU A 145 4.91 1.72 -24.64
CA GLU A 145 5.68 2.14 -25.82
C GLU A 145 7.09 1.50 -25.87
N LYS A 146 7.64 1.14 -24.70
CA LYS A 146 9.00 0.63 -24.50
C LYS A 146 9.04 -0.48 -23.44
N PRO A 147 10.08 -1.33 -23.42
CA PRO A 147 10.23 -2.34 -22.37
C PRO A 147 10.62 -1.69 -21.03
N PHE A 148 9.62 -1.38 -20.19
CA PHE A 148 9.80 -0.85 -18.84
C PHE A 148 9.91 -1.98 -17.81
N THR A 149 10.96 -1.99 -17.00
CA THR A 149 11.28 -3.08 -16.06
C THR A 149 10.51 -3.00 -14.75
N GLY A 150 9.75 -1.92 -14.53
CA GLY A 150 8.91 -1.74 -13.35
C GLY A 150 9.68 -1.23 -12.15
N PHE A 151 9.38 -1.75 -10.96
CA PHE A 151 9.93 -1.22 -9.72
C PHE A 151 10.28 -2.29 -8.69
N GLU A 152 11.19 -1.93 -7.80
CA GLU A 152 11.47 -2.62 -6.54
C GLU A 152 11.40 -1.62 -5.39
N ALA A 153 10.67 -1.98 -4.34
CA ALA A 153 10.57 -1.18 -3.14
C ALA A 153 10.71 -2.03 -1.88
N PHE A 154 11.25 -1.39 -0.84
CA PHE A 154 11.37 -1.95 0.49
C PHE A 154 10.60 -1.08 1.47
N TYR A 155 9.96 -1.72 2.43
CA TYR A 155 9.25 -1.04 3.50
C TYR A 155 9.65 -1.58 4.86
N ALA A 156 9.56 -0.73 5.88
CA ALA A 156 9.78 -1.08 7.28
C ALA A 156 8.90 -0.27 8.22
N ALA A 157 8.55 -0.86 9.35
CA ALA A 157 7.84 -0.24 10.44
C ALA A 157 8.79 0.71 11.18
N GLU A 158 8.33 1.93 11.43
CA GLU A 158 9.04 2.93 12.20
C GLU A 158 8.21 3.25 13.44
N GLY A 159 8.83 3.13 14.63
CA GLY A 159 8.15 3.44 15.88
C GLY A 159 7.76 4.91 15.91
N LYS A 160 6.49 5.22 16.19
CA LYS A 160 6.09 6.59 16.51
C LYS A 160 6.77 6.89 17.85
N SER A 161 7.80 7.72 17.85
CA SER A 161 8.37 8.22 19.11
C SER A 161 7.20 8.70 19.96
N PRO A 162 7.13 8.36 21.26
CA PRO A 162 6.16 9.01 22.11
C PRO A 162 6.37 10.52 21.92
N ALA A 163 5.29 11.24 21.63
CA ALA A 163 5.32 12.69 21.72
C ALA A 163 6.02 13.03 23.05
N PRO A 164 6.93 14.02 23.09
CA PRO A 164 7.55 14.41 24.35
C PRO A 164 6.43 14.51 25.37
N LEU A 165 6.48 13.68 26.41
CA LEU A 165 5.54 13.81 27.50
C LEU A 165 5.76 15.24 27.99
N VAL A 166 4.82 16.13 27.67
CA VAL A 166 4.75 17.43 28.31
C VAL A 166 4.40 17.08 29.75
N LEU A 167 5.43 16.83 30.55
CA LEU A 167 5.34 16.81 31.99
C LEU A 167 4.98 18.25 32.36
N GLY A 168 3.69 18.53 32.37
CA GLY A 168 3.16 19.66 33.08
C GLY A 168 3.43 19.41 34.55
N GLU A 169 4.48 20.03 35.08
CA GLU A 169 4.49 20.67 36.40
C GLU A 169 5.84 21.36 36.64
N THR A 170 5.76 22.69 36.73
CA THR A 170 6.67 23.64 37.41
C THR A 170 8.09 23.16 37.74
N GLN A 171 9.08 23.58 36.95
CA GLN A 171 10.48 23.56 37.38
C GLN A 171 10.98 24.98 37.64
N LEU A 172 10.79 25.42 38.88
CA LEU A 172 11.63 26.45 39.47
C LEU A 172 12.99 25.83 39.82
N TRP A 173 14.02 26.54 39.40
CA TRP A 173 15.44 26.43 39.63
C TRP A 173 15.90 25.91 41.01
N TRP A 174 16.80 24.92 41.00
CA TRP A 174 18.05 24.90 41.78
C TRP A 174 19.08 24.19 40.88
N GLY A 175 20.15 24.79 40.36
CA GLY A 175 21.07 25.70 41.04
C GLY A 175 22.20 24.88 41.68
N TRP A 176 23.14 24.37 40.88
CA TRP A 176 24.49 24.04 41.36
C TRP A 176 25.53 24.56 40.37
N CYS A 177 26.31 25.51 40.89
CA CYS A 177 27.47 26.13 40.28
C CYS A 177 28.55 25.11 39.96
N PHE A 178 29.14 25.19 38.76
CA PHE A 178 30.53 24.81 38.57
C PHE A 178 31.40 26.03 38.90
N PRO A 179 32.33 25.96 39.87
CA PRO A 179 33.32 27.00 40.02
C PRO A 179 34.32 26.88 38.86
N GLY A 180 34.51 27.97 38.13
CA GLY A 180 35.53 28.07 37.11
C GLY A 180 36.93 28.20 37.70
N LEU A 181 37.93 27.94 36.86
CA LEU A 181 39.09 28.81 36.77
C LEU A 181 39.61 28.82 35.32
N SER A 182 39.67 30.01 34.76
CA SER A 182 40.38 30.37 33.53
C SER A 182 41.85 30.64 33.88
N GLN A 183 42.81 30.18 33.08
CA GLN A 183 43.74 31.05 32.34
C GLN A 183 44.84 30.26 31.57
N THR A 184 45.06 30.77 30.36
CA THR A 184 46.18 30.68 29.40
C THR A 184 47.60 30.45 29.95
N LEU A 185 48.46 29.77 29.16
CA LEU A 185 49.66 30.32 28.48
C LEU A 185 50.50 29.22 27.79
N THR A 186 51.03 29.56 26.61
CA THR A 186 52.00 28.81 25.79
C THR A 186 53.36 28.62 26.47
N PRO A 187 54.18 27.66 26.03
CA PRO A 187 55.63 27.83 26.05
C PRO A 187 56.21 27.88 24.63
N GLY A 188 56.93 28.96 24.35
CA GLY A 188 57.86 29.06 23.23
C GLY A 188 59.22 28.43 23.58
N VAL A 189 59.82 27.83 22.55
CA VAL A 189 61.24 27.73 22.20
C VAL A 189 62.29 27.81 23.32
N ARG A 190 63.08 26.75 23.43
CA ARG A 190 64.54 26.85 23.33
C ARG A 190 65.05 25.72 22.44
#